data_AF-A0A920B7H9-F1
#
_entry.id   AF-A0A920B7H9-F1
#
_cell.length_a   1.000
_cell.length_b   1.000
_cell.length_c   1.000
_cell.angle_alpha   90.00
_cell.angle_beta   90.00
_cell.angle_gamma   90.00
#
_symmetry.space_group_name_H-M   'P 1'
#
loop_
_entity.id
_entity.type
_entity.pdbx_description
1 polymer ?
#
loop_
_entity_poly.entity_id
_entity_poly.type
_entity_poly.pdbx_seq_one_letter_code
_entity_poly.pdbx_strand_id
1 'polypeptide(L)'
;MKVSIIVESGEVKEDHHICCLLGYGASAVHPYLAFESAKDWMKKFDGDLKEYEANYKLGLERGILKVLSKMGISTVASYTGSQIFEIIGIDSKTTRKYFPGTVTRIEGVSIKNIEKDILALHSNAFSKNEDDKLKEEGIYRFRKDGEYHSSIRQYLKL
;
A
#
# COMPACT_ATOMS: atom_id res chain seq x y z
N MET A 1 16.00 -18.04 13.39
CA MET A 1 15.53 -16.71 13.83
C MET A 1 15.11 -16.80 15.29
N LYS A 2 15.42 -15.79 16.12
CA LYS A 2 15.04 -15.79 17.56
C LYS A 2 13.76 -15.00 17.84
N VAL A 3 13.26 -14.23 16.87
CA VAL A 3 12.08 -13.37 17.00
C VAL A 3 11.29 -13.35 15.68
N SER A 4 10.00 -13.07 15.79
CA SER A 4 9.09 -12.79 14.68
C SER A 4 8.65 -11.33 14.75
N ILE A 5 8.42 -10.72 13.58
CA ILE A 5 7.98 -9.33 13.47
C ILE A 5 6.54 -9.33 12.94
N ILE A 6 5.62 -8.77 13.71
CA ILE A 6 4.22 -8.59 13.31
C ILE A 6 4.01 -7.10 13.06
N VAL A 7 3.50 -6.74 11.89
CA VAL A 7 3.24 -5.35 11.52
C VAL A 7 1.75 -5.06 11.62
N GLU A 8 1.36 -4.19 12.54
CA GLU A 8 0.01 -3.62 12.60
C GLU A 8 0.03 -2.23 12.00
N SER A 9 -0.79 -1.96 10.97
CA SER A 9 -0.75 -0.68 10.26
C SER A 9 -2.12 -0.27 9.71
N GLY A 10 -2.40 1.03 9.78
CA GLY A 10 -3.59 1.63 9.20
C GLY A 10 -3.45 2.02 7.72
N GLU A 11 -2.23 2.03 7.18
CA GLU A 11 -1.98 2.40 5.78
C GLU A 11 -2.07 1.21 4.82
N VAL A 12 -1.94 -0.01 5.35
CA VAL A 12 -1.99 -1.27 4.59
C VAL A 12 -3.44 -1.54 4.19
N LYS A 13 -3.68 -1.73 2.89
CA LYS A 13 -5.02 -1.92 2.31
C LYS A 13 -5.04 -2.77 1.04
N GLU A 14 -3.92 -2.85 0.35
CA GLU A 14 -3.75 -3.60 -0.91
C GLU A 14 -2.79 -4.77 -0.73
N ASP A 15 -2.91 -5.77 -1.61
CA ASP A 15 -2.04 -6.95 -1.65
C ASP A 15 -0.56 -6.57 -1.81
N HIS A 16 -0.25 -5.56 -2.64
CA HIS A 16 1.10 -5.04 -2.82
C HIS A 16 1.73 -4.54 -1.50
N HIS A 17 0.97 -3.85 -0.63
CA HIS A 17 1.48 -3.38 0.65
C HIS A 17 1.91 -4.56 1.54
N ILE A 18 1.11 -5.62 1.58
CA ILE A 18 1.42 -6.83 2.35
C ILE A 18 2.64 -7.53 1.75
N CYS A 19 2.70 -7.68 0.43
CA CYS A 19 3.86 -8.25 -0.26
C CYS A 19 5.15 -7.47 0.02
N CYS A 20 5.14 -6.14 0.02
CA CYS A 20 6.30 -5.34 0.42
C CYS A 20 6.74 -5.66 1.85
N LEU A 21 5.82 -5.63 2.81
CA LEU A 21 6.14 -5.89 4.23
C LEU A 21 6.71 -7.29 4.44
N LEU A 22 6.11 -8.32 3.83
CA LEU A 22 6.62 -9.69 3.87
C LEU A 22 8.00 -9.77 3.21
N GLY A 23 8.15 -9.19 2.01
CA GLY A 23 9.41 -9.20 1.25
C GLY A 23 10.57 -8.52 1.97
N TYR A 24 10.28 -7.58 2.90
CA TYR A 24 11.27 -6.92 3.76
C TYR A 24 11.36 -7.49 5.19
N GLY A 25 10.67 -8.59 5.49
CA GLY A 25 10.94 -9.41 6.68
C GLY A 25 9.83 -9.44 7.74
N ALA A 26 8.65 -8.87 7.49
CA ALA A 26 7.49 -9.09 8.36
C ALA A 26 7.09 -10.57 8.34
N SER A 27 6.79 -11.14 9.50
CA SER A 27 6.26 -12.51 9.65
C SER A 27 4.75 -12.56 9.49
N ALA A 28 4.05 -11.47 9.84
CA ALA A 28 2.62 -11.31 9.64
C ALA A 28 2.28 -9.81 9.52
N VAL A 29 1.15 -9.51 8.87
CA VAL A 29 0.65 -8.14 8.67
C VAL A 29 -0.82 -8.09 9.07
N HIS A 30 -1.17 -7.14 9.95
CA HIS A 30 -2.53 -6.87 10.40
C HIS A 30 -2.96 -5.47 9.92
N PRO A 31 -3.69 -5.37 8.79
CA PRO A 31 -4.20 -4.10 8.27
C PRO A 31 -5.46 -3.64 9.00
N TYR A 32 -5.34 -3.28 10.28
CA TYR A 32 -6.50 -3.07 11.17
C TYR A 32 -7.50 -2.04 10.61
N LEU A 33 -7.01 -0.91 10.08
CA LEU A 33 -7.89 0.17 9.61
C LEU A 33 -8.63 -0.21 8.33
N ALA A 34 -8.05 -1.04 7.47
CA ALA A 34 -8.72 -1.51 6.27
C ALA A 34 -9.89 -2.44 6.62
N PHE A 35 -9.71 -3.32 7.62
CA PHE A 35 -10.80 -4.15 8.13
C PHE A 35 -11.91 -3.30 8.76
N GLU A 36 -11.58 -2.32 9.61
CA GLU A 36 -12.57 -1.42 10.20
C GLU A 36 -13.28 -0.56 9.13
N SER A 37 -12.56 -0.09 8.12
CA SER A 37 -13.14 0.68 7.01
C SER A 37 -14.08 -0.19 6.16
N ALA A 38 -13.71 -1.44 5.91
CA ALA A 38 -14.58 -2.39 5.23
C ALA A 38 -15.85 -2.66 6.04
N LYS A 39 -15.73 -2.94 7.34
CA LYS A 39 -16.89 -3.12 8.22
C LYS A 39 -17.83 -1.92 8.20
N ASP A 40 -17.28 -0.71 8.32
CA ASP A 40 -18.09 0.51 8.33
C ASP A 40 -18.80 0.74 7.00
N TRP A 41 -18.10 0.53 5.87
CA TRP A 41 -18.70 0.59 4.54
C TRP A 41 -19.84 -0.43 4.37
N MET A 42 -19.65 -1.64 4.90
CA MET A 42 -20.61 -2.72 4.75
C MET A 42 -21.90 -2.53 5.58
N LYS A 43 -21.90 -1.67 6.60
CA LYS A 43 -23.14 -1.30 7.34
C LYS A 43 -24.24 -0.71 6.45
N LYS A 44 -23.90 -0.26 5.23
CA LYS A 44 -24.86 0.26 4.24
C LYS A 44 -25.58 -0.84 3.46
N PHE A 45 -25.15 -2.09 3.59
CA PHE A 45 -25.69 -3.23 2.87
C PHE A 45 -26.27 -4.23 3.87
N ASP A 46 -27.35 -4.91 3.47
CA ASP A 46 -27.91 -6.00 4.26
C ASP A 46 -27.06 -7.27 4.06
N GLY A 47 -26.15 -7.55 5.00
CA GLY A 47 -25.33 -8.77 4.97
C GLY A 47 -24.54 -9.03 6.26
N ASP A 48 -23.97 -10.23 6.38
CA ASP A 48 -23.17 -10.62 7.55
C ASP A 48 -21.76 -10.00 7.48
N LEU A 49 -21.43 -9.16 8.45
CA LEU A 49 -20.11 -8.54 8.61
C LEU A 49 -18.97 -9.57 8.59
N LYS A 50 -19.19 -10.77 9.14
CA LYS A 50 -18.17 -11.84 9.16
C LYS A 50 -17.88 -12.36 7.76
N GLU A 51 -18.88 -12.45 6.89
CA GLU A 51 -18.71 -12.89 5.50
C GLU A 51 -17.88 -11.86 4.72
N TYR A 52 -18.11 -10.56 4.95
CA TYR A 52 -17.36 -9.50 4.29
C TYR A 52 -15.90 -9.44 4.73
N GLU A 53 -15.61 -9.60 6.02
CA GLU A 53 -14.23 -9.72 6.51
C GLU A 53 -13.52 -10.92 5.86
N ALA A 54 -14.19 -12.07 5.78
CA ALA A 54 -13.65 -13.27 5.13
C ALA A 54 -13.37 -13.05 3.64
N ASN A 55 -14.28 -12.37 2.93
CA ASN A 55 -14.12 -12.03 1.52
C ASN A 55 -12.98 -11.05 1.28
N TYR A 56 -12.83 -10.03 2.12
CA TYR A 56 -11.71 -9.10 2.05
C TYR A 56 -10.37 -9.82 2.27
N LYS A 57 -10.30 -10.67 3.30
CA LYS A 57 -9.13 -11.53 3.57
C LYS A 57 -8.81 -12.42 2.37
N LEU A 58 -9.81 -13.10 1.79
CA LEU A 58 -9.64 -13.96 0.62
C LEU A 58 -9.12 -13.18 -0.60
N GLY A 59 -9.59 -11.94 -0.78
CA GLY A 59 -9.09 -11.03 -1.82
C GLY A 59 -7.60 -10.74 -1.66
N LEU A 60 -7.15 -10.42 -0.45
CA LEU A 60 -5.74 -10.21 -0.13
C LEU A 60 -4.91 -11.49 -0.33
N GLU A 61 -5.38 -12.63 0.15
CA GLU A 61 -4.70 -13.92 -0.01
C GLU A 61 -4.50 -14.28 -1.49
N ARG A 62 -5.53 -14.10 -2.32
CA ARG A 62 -5.43 -14.30 -3.78
C ARG A 62 -4.45 -13.34 -4.44
N GLY A 63 -4.43 -12.08 -4.01
CA GLY A 63 -3.48 -11.08 -4.48
C GLY A 63 -2.03 -11.46 -4.17
N ILE A 64 -1.77 -11.87 -2.93
CA ILE A 64 -0.46 -12.37 -2.48
C ILE A 64 -0.04 -13.58 -3.31
N LEU A 65 -0.89 -14.60 -3.46
CA LEU A 65 -0.59 -15.77 -4.29
C LEU A 65 -0.29 -15.41 -5.75
N LYS A 66 -1.00 -14.41 -6.30
CA LYS A 66 -0.74 -13.89 -7.65
C LYS A 66 0.61 -13.19 -7.75
N VAL A 67 1.06 -12.47 -6.73
CA VAL A 67 2.40 -11.85 -6.72
C VAL A 67 3.48 -12.92 -6.63
N LEU A 68 3.34 -13.88 -5.72
CA LEU A 68 4.28 -15.00 -5.53
C LEU A 68 4.43 -15.83 -6.81
N SER A 69 3.33 -16.12 -7.50
CA SER A 69 3.34 -16.95 -8.72
C SER A 69 4.05 -16.30 -9.90
N LYS A 70 4.08 -14.96 -9.99
CA LYS A 70 4.86 -14.23 -11.03
C LYS A 70 6.36 -14.52 -10.95
N MET A 71 6.85 -14.83 -9.75
CA MET A 71 8.26 -15.12 -9.51
C MET A 71 8.55 -16.63 -9.37
N GLY A 72 7.53 -17.47 -9.55
CA GLY A 72 7.65 -18.93 -9.37
C GLY A 72 7.84 -19.35 -7.91
N ILE A 73 7.45 -18.52 -6.94
CA ILE A 73 7.59 -18.83 -5.51
C ILE A 73 6.31 -19.52 -5.01
N SER A 74 6.48 -20.68 -4.38
CA SER A 74 5.34 -21.51 -3.94
C SER A 74 5.00 -21.36 -2.45
N THR A 75 5.84 -20.70 -1.64
CA THR A 75 5.61 -20.54 -0.20
C THR A 75 5.87 -19.12 0.27
N VAL A 76 5.05 -18.63 1.21
CA VAL A 76 5.24 -17.32 1.85
C VAL A 76 6.55 -17.27 2.65
N ALA A 77 6.95 -18.41 3.24
CA ALA A 77 8.21 -18.52 3.98
C ALA A 77 9.43 -18.21 3.09
N SER A 78 9.46 -18.72 1.85
CA SER A 78 10.54 -18.40 0.90
C SER A 78 10.47 -16.97 0.36
N TYR A 79 9.27 -16.38 0.34
CA TYR A 79 9.08 -14.98 -0.06
C TYR A 79 9.52 -13.99 1.03
N THR A 80 9.43 -14.38 2.30
CA THR A 80 9.70 -13.49 3.43
C THR A 80 11.17 -13.09 3.46
N GLY A 81 11.45 -11.78 3.44
CA GLY A 81 12.83 -11.26 3.42
C GLY A 81 13.56 -11.43 2.07
N SER A 82 12.87 -11.89 1.02
CA SER A 82 13.49 -12.12 -0.30
C SER A 82 13.85 -10.83 -1.05
N GLN A 83 13.28 -9.69 -0.65
CA GLN A 83 13.49 -8.37 -1.27
C GLN A 83 13.31 -8.36 -2.81
N ILE A 84 12.31 -9.08 -3.32
CA ILE A 84 12.03 -9.15 -4.76
C ILE A 84 11.29 -7.89 -5.21
N PHE A 85 11.99 -6.77 -5.15
CA PHE A 85 11.52 -5.43 -5.51
C PHE A 85 12.67 -4.64 -6.15
N GLU A 86 12.32 -3.66 -6.97
CA GLU A 86 13.23 -2.62 -7.42
C GLU A 86 12.71 -1.28 -6.88
N ILE A 87 13.60 -0.52 -6.23
CA ILE A 87 13.27 0.80 -5.72
C ILE A 87 13.49 1.81 -6.85
N ILE A 88 12.49 2.65 -7.09
CA ILE A 88 12.54 3.73 -8.07
C ILE A 88 12.22 5.04 -7.34
N GLY A 89 13.11 6.02 -7.47
CA GLY A 89 12.85 7.38 -6.98
C GLY A 89 13.08 7.59 -5.49
N ILE A 90 13.79 6.71 -4.80
CA ILE A 90 14.32 6.93 -3.43
C ILE A 90 15.84 7.04 -3.52
N ASP A 91 16.41 8.02 -2.80
CA ASP A 91 17.85 8.24 -2.83
C ASP A 91 18.64 7.00 -2.36
N SER A 92 19.86 6.88 -2.90
CA SER A 92 20.75 5.76 -2.59
C SER A 92 21.13 5.69 -1.11
N LYS A 93 21.19 6.83 -0.41
CA LYS A 93 21.59 6.88 1.02
C LYS A 93 20.53 6.22 1.90
N THR A 94 19.27 6.53 1.65
CA THR A 94 18.08 6.02 2.34
C THR A 94 17.90 4.54 2.00
N THR A 95 18.01 4.19 0.71
CA THR A 95 17.93 2.80 0.25
C THR A 95 18.98 1.92 0.91
N ARG A 96 20.27 2.31 0.88
CA ARG A 96 21.34 1.51 1.52
C ARG A 96 21.15 1.35 3.04
N LYS A 97 20.55 2.33 3.70
CA LYS A 97 20.37 2.31 5.16
C LYS A 97 19.19 1.44 5.59
N TYR A 98 18.05 1.53 4.90
CA TYR A 98 16.80 0.90 5.33
C TYR A 98 16.40 -0.34 4.49
N PHE A 99 16.91 -0.46 3.27
CA PHE A 99 16.64 -1.55 2.34
C PHE A 99 17.95 -2.12 1.73
N PRO A 100 18.89 -2.56 2.58
CA PRO A 100 20.19 -3.03 2.11
C PRO A 100 20.02 -4.23 1.17
N GLY A 101 20.66 -4.18 0.01
CA GLY A 101 20.59 -5.23 -1.02
C GLY A 101 19.55 -4.99 -2.11
N THR A 102 18.62 -4.05 -1.94
CA THR A 102 17.64 -3.70 -2.98
C THR A 102 18.25 -2.74 -4.01
N VAL A 103 17.99 -3.01 -5.29
CA VAL A 103 18.44 -2.17 -6.41
C VAL A 103 17.69 -0.84 -6.42
N THR A 104 18.43 0.27 -6.55
CA THR A 104 17.90 1.58 -6.94
C THR A 104 18.79 2.14 -8.04
N ARG A 105 18.20 2.44 -9.21
CA ARG A 105 18.93 2.97 -10.37
C ARG A 105 18.75 4.47 -10.56
N ILE A 106 17.67 5.01 -9.98
CA ILE A 106 17.24 6.39 -10.16
C ILE A 106 17.18 7.01 -8.77
N GLU A 107 18.06 8.00 -8.54
CA GLU A 107 18.04 8.82 -7.33
C GLU A 107 16.69 9.55 -7.21
N GLY A 108 16.32 9.94 -5.99
CA GLY A 108 15.10 10.69 -5.80
C GLY A 108 14.92 11.19 -4.39
N VAL A 109 13.76 10.91 -3.80
CA VAL A 109 13.38 11.48 -2.52
C VAL A 109 14.26 10.94 -1.39
N SER A 110 14.64 11.85 -0.49
CA SER A 110 15.35 11.49 0.73
C SER A 110 14.37 11.15 1.86
N ILE A 111 14.88 10.54 2.92
CA ILE A 111 14.10 10.31 4.15
C ILE A 111 13.45 11.59 4.69
N LYS A 112 14.08 12.76 4.52
CA LYS A 112 13.52 14.06 4.95
C LYS A 112 12.35 14.51 4.09
N ASN A 113 12.35 14.14 2.80
CA ASN A 113 11.24 14.43 1.91
C ASN A 113 10.03 13.57 2.29
N ILE A 114 10.26 12.27 2.52
CA ILE A 114 9.22 11.34 2.99
C ILE A 114 8.62 11.83 4.31
N GLU A 115 9.46 12.23 5.28
CA GLU A 115 9.01 12.81 6.54
C GLU A 115 8.11 14.04 6.32
N LYS A 116 8.52 14.97 5.45
CA LYS A 116 7.74 16.17 5.14
C LYS A 116 6.37 15.82 4.56
N ASP A 117 6.29 14.85 3.66
CA ASP A 117 5.05 14.43 3.03
C ASP A 117 4.08 13.79 4.05
N ILE A 118 4.61 12.92 4.93
CA ILE A 118 3.83 12.32 6.02
C ILE A 118 3.33 13.38 7.00
N LEU A 119 4.15 14.37 7.37
CA LEU A 119 3.74 15.46 8.25
C LEU A 119 2.68 16.37 7.61
N ALA A 120 2.73 16.57 6.29
CA ALA A 120 1.70 17.31 5.56
C ALA A 120 0.37 16.56 5.57
N LEU A 121 0.39 15.24 5.31
CA LEU A 121 -0.80 14.38 5.41
C LEU A 121 -1.40 14.40 6.82
N HIS A 122 -0.56 14.24 7.84
CA HIS A 122 -0.99 14.32 9.23
C HIS A 122 -1.61 15.68 9.55
N SER A 123 -0.93 16.78 9.21
CA SER A 123 -1.43 18.13 9.48
C SER A 123 -2.78 18.39 8.81
N ASN A 124 -2.99 17.89 7.60
CA ASN A 124 -4.27 17.99 6.90
C ASN A 124 -5.37 17.19 7.61
N ALA A 125 -5.10 15.93 7.98
CA ALA A 125 -6.06 15.06 8.65
C ALA A 125 -6.50 15.56 10.03
N PHE A 126 -5.62 16.26 10.76
CA PHE A 126 -5.90 16.81 12.09
C PHE A 126 -6.25 18.31 12.09
N SER A 127 -6.26 18.95 10.93
CA SER A 127 -6.73 20.33 10.82
C SER A 127 -8.24 20.40 11.05
N LYS A 128 -8.74 21.50 11.62
CA LYS A 128 -10.18 21.76 11.76
C LYS A 128 -10.78 22.10 10.39
N ASN A 129 -10.84 21.13 9.50
CA ASN A 129 -11.60 21.25 8.26
C ASN A 129 -13.05 20.84 8.53
N GLU A 130 -14.00 21.51 7.89
CA GLU A 130 -15.44 21.25 8.05
C GLU A 130 -15.94 20.03 7.24
N ASP A 131 -15.09 19.46 6.37
CA ASP A 131 -15.47 18.38 5.45
C ASP A 131 -14.82 17.06 5.87
N ASP A 132 -15.62 16.16 6.46
CA ASP A 132 -15.21 14.84 6.98
C ASP A 132 -14.97 13.79 5.86
N LYS A 133 -14.92 14.20 4.59
CA LYS A 133 -14.80 13.29 3.45
C LYS A 133 -13.36 13.15 2.96
N LEU A 134 -12.99 11.92 2.62
CA LEU A 134 -11.74 11.66 1.92
C LEU A 134 -11.77 12.32 0.52
N LYS A 135 -10.68 13.01 0.17
CA LYS A 135 -10.50 13.61 -1.14
C LYS A 135 -10.32 12.52 -2.21
N GLU A 136 -11.05 12.63 -3.31
CA GLU A 136 -10.91 11.74 -4.47
C GLU A 136 -9.73 12.21 -5.33
N GLU A 137 -8.55 11.60 -5.15
CA GLU A 137 -7.33 11.99 -5.87
C GLU A 137 -7.29 11.54 -7.35
N GLY A 138 -8.22 10.69 -7.80
CA GLY A 138 -8.27 10.27 -9.21
C GLY A 138 -7.11 9.37 -9.67
N ILE A 139 -6.48 8.62 -8.76
CA ILE A 139 -5.32 7.76 -9.05
C ILE A 139 -5.63 6.72 -10.13
N TYR A 140 -6.72 5.96 -9.97
CA TYR A 140 -7.07 4.90 -10.92
C TYR A 140 -7.91 5.38 -12.12
N ARG A 141 -8.56 6.55 -11.99
CA ARG A 141 -9.45 7.09 -13.02
C ARG A 141 -9.39 8.60 -13.00
N PHE A 142 -9.22 9.20 -14.19
CA PHE A 142 -9.20 10.65 -14.37
C PHE A 142 -10.37 11.36 -13.67
N ARG A 143 -10.01 12.40 -12.92
CA ARG A 143 -10.90 13.40 -12.33
C ARG A 143 -10.37 14.78 -12.70
N LYS A 144 -11.29 15.75 -12.85
CA LYS A 144 -10.94 17.11 -13.29
C LYS A 144 -9.92 17.77 -12.35
N ASP A 145 -10.06 17.55 -11.05
CA ASP A 145 -9.22 18.13 -10.00
C ASP A 145 -8.34 17.06 -9.30
N GLY A 146 -8.03 15.96 -10.02
CA GLY A 146 -7.22 14.85 -9.52
C GLY A 146 -5.88 14.71 -10.24
N GLU A 147 -5.28 13.53 -10.12
CA GLU A 147 -4.01 13.17 -10.74
C GLU A 147 -4.03 13.35 -12.27
N TYR A 148 -2.85 13.61 -12.83
CA TYR A 148 -2.67 13.74 -14.27
C TYR A 148 -2.71 12.38 -14.97
N HIS A 149 -3.51 12.27 -16.04
CA HIS A 149 -3.63 11.05 -16.85
C HIS A 149 -3.26 11.37 -18.31
N SER A 150 -2.38 10.60 -18.94
CA SER A 150 -2.00 10.85 -20.35
C SER A 150 -3.15 10.58 -21.33
N SER A 151 -4.03 9.63 -21.01
CA SER A 151 -5.09 9.13 -21.90
C SER A 151 -6.44 9.81 -21.67
N ILE A 152 -6.47 11.13 -21.56
CA ILE A 152 -7.73 11.89 -21.38
C ILE A 152 -8.46 12.00 -22.71
N ARG A 153 -9.77 11.72 -22.72
CA ARG A 153 -10.66 11.80 -23.90
C ARG A 153 -10.60 13.15 -24.64
N GLN A 154 -10.18 14.22 -23.97
CA GLN A 154 -10.02 15.55 -24.54
C GLN A 154 -8.82 15.66 -25.50
N TYR A 155 -7.77 14.84 -25.32
CA TYR A 155 -6.64 14.72 -26.25
C TYR A 155 -6.89 13.68 -27.37
N LEU A 156 -7.88 12.80 -27.20
CA LEU A 156 -8.26 11.75 -28.16
C LEU A 156 -9.34 12.19 -29.18
N LYS A 157 -9.77 13.47 -29.14
CA LYS A 157 -10.69 14.07 -30.13
C LYS A 157 -9.97 14.89 -31.21
N LEU A 158 -8.65 14.76 -31.29
CA LEU A 158 -7.81 15.23 -32.40
C LEU A 158 -7.53 14.05 -33.34
#